data_AF-R9JGG7-F1
#
_entry.id   AF-R9JGG7-F1
#
_cell.length_a   1.000
_cell.length_b   1.000
_cell.length_c   1.000
_cell.angle_alpha   90.00
_cell.angle_beta   90.00
_cell.angle_gamma   90.00
#
_symmetry.space_group_name_H-M   'P 1'
#
loop_
_entity.id
_entity.type
_entity.pdbx_description
1 polymer ?
#
loop_
_entity_poly.entity_id
_entity_poly.type
_entity_poly.pdbx_seq_one_letter_code
_entity_poly.pdbx_strand_id
1 'polypeptide(L)'
;MDNEWKNEKGKWDLEKIATECISELRKLGIPIGDCIDIKVCRDRFVTGKLAKVQEGLFGLYIPNIYRSPRYGLEEIKTVIFHQLLHSAGGCMDHGEKWEKYAAKVDREYGCHILERASLNLKPMANWETGSKGTKNSGRFCYLDYTQRLMEIVRECAEELKNIHLPVGKVTAVQFVREKNVYGRCRKNKDGTFTILVSQAYGSSEADIYGLKKLLDKGRGF
;
A
#
# COMPACT_ATOMS: atom_id res chain seq x y z
N MET A 1 -22.18 -13.67 -2.65
CA MET A 1 -22.59 -12.60 -3.59
C MET A 1 -21.42 -12.12 -4.45
N ASP A 2 -20.17 -12.32 -4.02
CA ASP A 2 -18.92 -11.90 -4.69
C ASP A 2 -18.64 -12.44 -6.11
N ASN A 3 -19.41 -13.39 -6.62
CA ASN A 3 -19.14 -13.98 -7.93
C ASN A 3 -19.32 -12.99 -9.08
N GLU A 4 -20.15 -11.96 -8.90
CA GLU A 4 -20.34 -10.93 -9.93
C GLU A 4 -19.07 -10.10 -10.18
N TRP A 5 -18.18 -10.01 -9.19
CA TRP A 5 -16.95 -9.21 -9.24
C TRP A 5 -15.74 -10.03 -9.68
N LYS A 6 -15.96 -11.30 -10.05
CA LYS A 6 -14.92 -12.22 -10.48
C LYS A 6 -15.06 -12.47 -11.98
N ASN A 7 -13.92 -12.63 -12.64
CA ASN A 7 -13.87 -13.04 -14.04
C ASN A 7 -14.17 -14.54 -14.19
N GLU A 8 -14.23 -15.01 -15.45
CA GLU A 8 -14.46 -16.41 -15.83
C GLU A 8 -13.51 -17.43 -15.15
N LYS A 9 -12.37 -16.98 -14.64
CA LYS A 9 -11.36 -17.81 -13.95
C LYS A 9 -11.49 -17.77 -12.42
N GLY A 10 -12.57 -17.18 -11.90
CA GLY A 10 -12.82 -17.03 -10.47
C GLY A 10 -11.89 -16.03 -9.75
N LYS A 11 -11.16 -15.20 -10.50
CA LYS A 11 -10.27 -14.16 -9.95
C LYS A 11 -10.99 -12.82 -9.95
N TRP A 12 -10.64 -11.91 -9.04
CA TRP A 12 -11.23 -10.57 -9.03
C TRP A 12 -11.01 -9.85 -10.37
N ASP A 13 -12.08 -9.27 -10.88
CA ASP A 13 -12.09 -8.43 -12.06
C ASP A 13 -11.83 -6.97 -11.65
N LEU A 14 -10.55 -6.63 -11.58
CA LEU A 14 -10.10 -5.32 -11.11
C LEU A 14 -10.57 -4.16 -12.00
N GLU A 15 -10.80 -4.41 -13.29
CA GLU A 15 -11.29 -3.38 -14.20
C GLU A 15 -12.77 -3.08 -13.94
N LYS A 16 -13.57 -4.13 -13.78
CA LYS A 16 -14.98 -4.01 -13.38
C LYS A 16 -15.12 -3.33 -12.01
N ILE A 17 -14.34 -3.77 -11.01
CA ILE A 17 -14.37 -3.18 -9.66
C ILE A 17 -13.96 -1.71 -9.71
N ALA A 18 -12.92 -1.36 -10.47
CA ALA A 18 -12.48 0.03 -10.59
C ALA A 18 -13.48 0.93 -11.28
N THR A 19 -14.18 0.41 -12.30
CA THR A 19 -15.26 1.13 -12.97
C THR A 19 -16.42 1.41 -12.01
N GLU A 20 -16.78 0.46 -11.15
CA GLU A 20 -17.78 0.70 -10.11
C GLU A 20 -17.30 1.77 -9.12
N CYS A 21 -16.04 1.69 -8.66
CA CYS A 21 -15.50 2.68 -7.73
C CYS A 21 -15.54 4.11 -8.31
N ILE A 22 -15.30 4.28 -9.61
CA ILE A 22 -15.43 5.58 -10.30
C ILE A 22 -16.89 6.07 -10.24
N SER A 23 -17.85 5.19 -10.53
CA SER A 23 -19.30 5.49 -10.44
C SER A 23 -19.70 5.91 -9.03
N GLU A 24 -19.25 5.17 -8.03
CA GLU A 24 -19.49 5.42 -6.60
C GLU A 24 -18.94 6.77 -6.14
N LEU A 25 -17.70 7.11 -6.48
CA LEU A 25 -17.11 8.41 -6.14
C LEU A 25 -17.88 9.58 -6.80
N ARG A 26 -18.30 9.41 -8.06
CA ARG A 26 -19.12 10.40 -8.77
C ARG A 26 -20.51 10.55 -8.14
N LYS A 27 -21.15 9.46 -7.71
CA LYS A 27 -22.43 9.49 -6.97
C LYS A 27 -22.29 10.25 -5.65
N LEU A 28 -21.13 10.17 -4.99
CA LEU A 28 -20.82 10.97 -3.81
C LEU A 28 -20.50 12.44 -4.12
N GLY A 29 -20.52 12.86 -5.39
CA GLY A 29 -20.17 14.23 -5.79
C GLY A 29 -18.71 14.57 -5.56
N ILE A 30 -17.82 13.56 -5.50
CA ILE A 30 -16.39 13.78 -5.39
C ILE A 30 -15.86 14.06 -6.81
N PRO A 31 -15.23 15.23 -7.05
CA PRO A 31 -14.81 15.65 -8.38
C PRO A 31 -13.49 14.97 -8.77
N ILE A 32 -13.54 13.66 -8.98
CA ILE A 32 -12.42 12.89 -9.50
C ILE A 32 -12.18 13.23 -10.98
N GLY A 33 -10.91 13.22 -11.39
CA GLY A 33 -10.52 13.31 -12.79
C GLY A 33 -10.91 12.06 -13.58
N ASP A 34 -10.88 12.16 -14.90
CA ASP A 34 -11.29 11.07 -15.77
C ASP A 34 -10.20 9.99 -15.82
N CYS A 35 -10.55 8.78 -15.40
CA CYS A 35 -9.67 7.63 -15.49
C CYS A 35 -9.92 6.91 -16.82
N ILE A 36 -8.99 7.05 -17.76
CA ILE A 36 -9.11 6.52 -19.14
C ILE A 36 -8.45 5.17 -19.33
N ASP A 37 -7.69 4.71 -18.34
CA ASP A 37 -6.86 3.51 -18.48
C ASP A 37 -6.74 2.81 -17.13
N ILE A 38 -7.33 1.62 -16.99
CA ILE A 38 -7.25 0.79 -15.79
C ILE A 38 -6.34 -0.40 -16.12
N LYS A 39 -5.10 -0.34 -15.64
CA LYS A 39 -4.06 -1.34 -15.92
C LYS A 39 -3.78 -2.20 -14.72
N VAL A 40 -3.64 -3.50 -14.95
CA VAL A 40 -3.12 -4.41 -13.93
C VAL A 40 -1.60 -4.50 -14.08
N CYS A 41 -0.86 -4.12 -13.05
CA CYS A 41 0.60 -4.10 -13.07
C CYS A 41 1.20 -5.29 -12.30
N ARG A 42 2.43 -5.68 -12.66
CA ARG A 42 3.20 -6.72 -11.94
C ARG A 42 3.97 -6.17 -10.74
N ASP A 43 3.90 -4.87 -10.50
CA ASP A 43 4.66 -4.24 -9.42
C ASP A 43 4.12 -4.72 -8.07
N ARG A 44 5.03 -5.24 -7.24
CA ARG A 44 4.70 -5.89 -5.96
C ARG A 44 5.03 -4.99 -4.75
N PHE A 45 5.50 -3.77 -5.01
CA PHE A 45 5.94 -2.81 -3.99
C PHE A 45 5.02 -1.59 -3.86
N VAL A 46 4.01 -1.46 -4.73
CA VAL A 46 3.01 -0.38 -4.68
C VAL A 46 1.66 -1.00 -4.33
N THR A 47 0.84 -0.29 -3.57
CA THR A 47 -0.56 -0.70 -3.34
C THR A 47 -1.45 -0.29 -4.50
N GLY A 48 -1.08 0.76 -5.20
CA GLY A 48 -1.72 1.22 -6.41
C GLY A 48 -0.99 2.44 -6.92
N LYS A 49 -1.34 2.88 -8.13
CA LYS A 49 -0.73 4.05 -8.75
C LYS A 49 -1.78 4.78 -9.55
N LEU A 50 -1.83 6.10 -9.40
CA LEU A 50 -2.57 6.95 -10.32
C LEU A 50 -1.58 7.86 -11.06
N ALA A 51 -1.44 7.67 -12.37
CA ALA A 51 -0.57 8.49 -13.21
C ALA A 51 -1.40 9.50 -13.99
N LYS A 52 -1.03 10.77 -13.96
CA LYS A 52 -1.59 11.77 -14.87
C LYS A 52 -1.05 11.50 -16.28
N VAL A 53 -1.94 11.20 -17.23
CA VAL A 53 -1.59 10.95 -18.64
C VAL A 53 -1.59 12.28 -19.40
N GLN A 54 -2.60 13.11 -19.17
CA GLN A 54 -2.71 14.48 -19.66
C GLN A 54 -3.55 15.32 -18.68
N GLU A 55 -3.79 16.60 -18.97
CA GLU A 55 -4.63 17.44 -18.11
C GLU A 55 -6.02 16.81 -17.94
N GLY A 56 -6.45 16.65 -16.68
CA GLY A 56 -7.71 15.99 -16.34
C GLY A 56 -7.81 14.47 -16.58
N LEU A 57 -6.87 13.84 -17.30
CA LEU A 57 -6.92 12.40 -17.59
C LEU A 57 -5.85 11.60 -16.84
N PHE A 58 -6.29 10.48 -16.27
CA PHE A 58 -5.50 9.63 -15.41
C PHE A 58 -5.51 8.17 -15.85
N GLY A 59 -4.41 7.46 -15.60
CA GLY A 59 -4.30 6.02 -15.69
C GLY A 59 -4.14 5.42 -14.29
N LEU A 60 -5.03 4.50 -13.93
CA LEU A 60 -5.01 3.75 -12.69
C LEU A 60 -4.26 2.43 -12.89
N TYR A 61 -3.27 2.15 -12.06
CA TYR A 61 -2.56 0.88 -12.04
C TYR A 61 -2.80 0.15 -10.73
N ILE A 62 -3.32 -1.07 -10.83
CA ILE A 62 -3.65 -1.93 -9.70
C ILE A 62 -2.72 -3.15 -9.73
N PRO A 63 -2.01 -3.45 -8.64
CA PRO A 63 -1.17 -4.64 -8.54
C PRO A 63 -1.94 -5.94 -8.82
N ASN A 64 -1.35 -6.84 -9.61
CA ASN A 64 -1.94 -8.12 -10.00
C ASN A 64 -2.26 -9.05 -8.81
N ILE A 65 -1.64 -8.81 -7.65
CA ILE A 65 -1.93 -9.53 -6.41
C ILE A 65 -3.40 -9.44 -6.00
N TYR A 66 -4.07 -8.31 -6.29
CA TYR A 66 -5.45 -8.08 -5.89
C TYR A 66 -6.44 -8.93 -6.70
N ARG A 67 -5.98 -9.65 -7.73
CA ARG A 67 -6.76 -10.71 -8.39
C ARG A 67 -6.92 -11.97 -7.54
N SER A 68 -6.09 -12.14 -6.52
CA SER A 68 -6.11 -13.31 -5.64
C SER A 68 -7.34 -13.30 -4.75
N PRO A 69 -8.06 -14.43 -4.61
CA PRO A 69 -9.26 -14.52 -3.77
C PRO A 69 -8.96 -14.39 -2.26
N ARG A 70 -7.68 -14.36 -1.88
CA ARG A 70 -7.26 -14.10 -0.48
C ARG A 70 -7.58 -12.67 -0.02
N TYR A 71 -7.76 -11.74 -0.96
CA TYR A 71 -8.19 -10.38 -0.67
C TYR A 71 -9.70 -10.29 -0.72
N GLY A 72 -10.29 -9.61 0.26
CA GLY A 72 -11.71 -9.27 0.24
C GLY A 72 -12.01 -8.15 -0.75
N LEU A 73 -13.24 -8.11 -1.26
CA LEU A 73 -13.69 -7.04 -2.17
C LEU A 73 -13.51 -5.64 -1.56
N GLU A 74 -13.87 -5.49 -0.29
CA GLU A 74 -13.70 -4.25 0.48
C GLU A 74 -12.25 -3.75 0.48
N GLU A 75 -11.28 -4.66 0.61
CA GLU A 75 -9.86 -4.32 0.62
C GLU A 75 -9.38 -3.80 -0.74
N ILE A 76 -9.89 -4.42 -1.81
CA ILE A 76 -9.60 -4.05 -3.18
C ILE A 76 -10.20 -2.67 -3.47
N LYS A 77 -11.46 -2.45 -3.09
CA LYS A 77 -12.14 -1.15 -3.24
C LYS A 77 -11.44 -0.05 -2.44
N THR A 78 -11.01 -0.34 -1.21
CA THR A 78 -10.27 0.62 -0.37
C THR A 78 -9.01 1.12 -1.08
N VAL A 79 -8.25 0.23 -1.70
CA VAL A 79 -7.04 0.57 -2.46
C VAL A 79 -7.40 1.41 -3.70
N ILE A 80 -8.41 0.99 -4.46
CA ILE A 80 -8.83 1.70 -5.67
C ILE A 80 -9.34 3.10 -5.36
N PHE A 81 -10.22 3.24 -4.36
CA PHE A 81 -10.73 4.53 -3.93
C PHE A 81 -9.60 5.46 -3.50
N HIS A 82 -8.66 4.99 -2.68
CA HIS A 82 -7.48 5.76 -2.29
C HIS A 82 -6.76 6.35 -3.50
N GLN A 83 -6.49 5.52 -4.53
CA GLN A 83 -5.83 6.00 -5.73
C GLN A 83 -6.68 6.99 -6.53
N LEU A 84 -7.97 6.72 -6.70
CA LEU A 84 -8.88 7.59 -7.44
C LEU A 84 -9.05 8.97 -6.76
N LEU A 85 -9.03 9.04 -5.43
CA LEU A 85 -9.11 10.32 -4.71
C LEU A 85 -7.96 11.26 -5.04
N HIS A 86 -6.78 10.75 -5.42
CA HIS A 86 -5.66 11.59 -5.88
C HIS A 86 -5.94 12.28 -7.23
N SER A 87 -6.93 11.83 -8.00
CA SER A 87 -7.34 12.54 -9.22
C SER A 87 -8.11 13.82 -8.94
N ALA A 88 -8.67 13.97 -7.72
CA ALA A 88 -9.39 15.17 -7.35
C ALA A 88 -8.42 16.33 -7.06
N GLY A 89 -8.72 17.52 -7.60
CA GLY A 89 -7.85 18.68 -7.46
C GLY A 89 -7.57 19.03 -6.00
N GLY A 90 -6.30 19.20 -5.63
CA GLY A 90 -5.86 19.48 -4.26
C GLY A 90 -5.89 18.29 -3.31
N CYS A 91 -5.92 17.06 -3.83
CA CYS A 91 -5.95 15.82 -3.02
C CYS A 91 -4.69 14.96 -3.23
N MET A 92 -3.57 15.57 -3.62
CA MET A 92 -2.34 14.85 -3.97
C MET A 92 -1.48 14.47 -2.76
N ASP A 93 -1.59 15.22 -1.67
CA ASP A 93 -0.72 15.19 -0.49
C ASP A 93 -1.42 14.66 0.77
N HIS A 94 -2.54 13.94 0.59
CA HIS A 94 -3.40 13.49 1.69
C HIS A 94 -3.81 14.64 2.64
N GLY A 95 -3.83 15.90 2.18
CA GLY A 95 -4.25 17.03 3.00
C GLY A 95 -5.74 17.01 3.35
N GLU A 96 -6.20 18.03 4.08
CA GLU A 96 -7.56 18.14 4.64
C GLU A 96 -8.68 17.79 3.63
N LYS A 97 -8.53 18.24 2.37
CA LYS A 97 -9.51 17.96 1.31
C LYS A 97 -9.56 16.47 0.95
N TRP A 98 -8.41 15.81 0.84
CA TRP A 98 -8.33 14.38 0.58
C TRP A 98 -8.90 13.59 1.76
N GLU A 99 -8.54 13.95 2.99
CA GLU A 99 -9.04 13.29 4.21
C GLU A 99 -10.57 13.39 4.32
N LYS A 100 -11.13 14.56 4.02
CA LYS A 100 -12.59 14.76 3.98
C LYS A 100 -13.27 13.84 2.97
N TYR A 101 -12.67 13.64 1.80
CA TYR A 101 -13.21 12.71 0.80
C TYR A 101 -13.04 11.26 1.24
N ALA A 102 -11.87 10.88 1.77
CA ALA A 102 -11.62 9.54 2.30
C ALA A 102 -12.62 9.19 3.43
N ALA A 103 -12.84 10.09 4.39
CA ALA A 103 -13.83 9.93 5.44
C ALA A 103 -15.25 9.73 4.90
N LYS A 104 -15.61 10.47 3.83
CA LYS A 104 -16.92 10.34 3.19
C LYS A 104 -17.09 8.96 2.56
N VAL A 105 -16.05 8.46 1.88
CA VAL A 105 -16.04 7.15 1.22
C VAL A 105 -16.06 6.01 2.25
N ASP A 106 -15.26 6.11 3.31
CA ASP A 106 -15.22 5.12 4.39
C ASP A 106 -16.59 4.97 5.05
N ARG A 107 -17.26 6.09 5.35
CA ARG A 107 -18.61 6.09 5.93
C ARG A 107 -19.67 5.50 5.02
N GLU A 108 -19.62 5.78 3.72
CA GLU A 108 -20.65 5.32 2.77
C GLU A 108 -20.50 3.83 2.44
N TYR A 109 -19.27 3.37 2.20
CA TYR A 109 -19.01 2.06 1.63
C TYR A 109 -18.34 1.08 2.60
N GLY A 110 -18.18 1.46 3.86
CA GLY A 110 -17.52 0.63 4.88
C GLY A 110 -16.06 0.33 4.54
N CYS A 111 -15.42 1.21 3.77
CA CYS A 111 -14.00 1.09 3.45
C CYS A 111 -13.14 1.61 4.61
N HIS A 112 -11.86 1.28 4.59
CA HIS A 112 -10.90 1.66 5.63
C HIS A 112 -9.73 2.47 5.04
N ILE A 113 -10.04 3.48 4.20
CA ILE A 113 -9.07 4.32 3.50
C ILE A 113 -8.25 5.14 4.49
N LEU A 114 -8.90 5.77 5.48
CA LEU A 114 -8.20 6.58 6.48
C LEU A 114 -7.30 5.71 7.36
N GLU A 115 -7.81 4.60 7.89
CA GLU A 115 -6.99 3.66 8.67
C GLU A 115 -5.75 3.23 7.86
N ARG A 116 -5.93 2.86 6.59
CA ARG A 116 -4.83 2.42 5.73
C ARG A 116 -3.89 3.54 5.28
N ALA A 117 -4.36 4.77 5.18
CA ALA A 117 -3.51 5.93 4.88
C ALA A 117 -2.71 6.38 6.11
N SER A 118 -3.34 6.35 7.29
CA SER A 118 -2.74 6.65 8.59
C SER A 118 -1.72 5.59 9.04
N LEU A 119 -1.79 4.35 8.51
CA LEU A 119 -0.77 3.30 8.66
C LEU A 119 0.55 3.61 7.89
N ASN A 120 0.93 4.89 7.79
CA ASN A 120 2.15 5.39 7.18
C ASN A 120 2.29 5.14 5.67
N LEU A 121 1.21 5.33 4.89
CA LEU A 121 1.34 5.63 3.46
C LEU A 121 1.86 7.07 3.30
N LYS A 122 3.10 7.35 3.72
CA LYS A 122 3.69 8.65 3.43
C LYS A 122 3.90 8.75 1.92
N PRO A 123 3.40 9.80 1.23
CA PRO A 123 3.85 10.08 -0.12
C PRO A 123 5.36 10.35 -0.06
N MET A 124 6.19 9.37 -0.41
CA MET A 124 7.61 9.61 -0.55
C MET A 124 7.84 10.56 -1.72
N ALA A 125 8.49 11.68 -1.43
CA ALA A 125 8.94 12.65 -2.41
C ALA A 125 9.97 12.03 -3.38
N ASN A 126 9.49 11.42 -4.46
CA ASN A 126 10.17 11.47 -5.76
C ASN A 126 9.83 12.78 -6.50
N TRP A 127 9.55 13.83 -5.74
CA TRP A 127 9.16 15.16 -6.19
C TRP A 127 10.35 15.94 -6.76
N GLU A 128 11.57 15.78 -6.22
CA GLU A 128 12.70 16.68 -6.57
C GLU A 128 14.07 16.04 -6.84
N THR A 129 14.34 14.79 -6.44
CA THR A 129 15.65 14.16 -6.71
C THR A 129 15.52 13.01 -7.71
N GLY A 130 15.11 13.35 -8.93
CA GLY A 130 15.45 12.52 -10.07
C GLY A 130 16.97 12.54 -10.25
N SER A 131 17.63 11.41 -10.03
CA SER A 131 18.93 11.16 -10.67
C SER A 131 18.75 11.45 -12.16
N LYS A 132 19.52 12.39 -12.70
CA LYS A 132 19.52 12.78 -14.11
C LYS A 132 19.49 11.51 -14.99
N GLY A 133 18.35 11.20 -15.62
CA GLY A 133 18.30 10.17 -16.67
C GLY A 133 17.03 9.36 -16.85
N THR A 134 16.14 9.23 -15.87
CA THR A 134 14.93 8.39 -16.02
C THR A 134 13.65 9.16 -15.72
N LYS A 135 12.97 9.59 -16.79
CA LYS A 135 11.61 10.16 -16.73
C LYS A 135 10.61 9.04 -16.36
N ASN A 136 10.45 8.77 -15.07
CA ASN A 136 9.29 8.01 -14.59
C ASN A 136 8.10 8.98 -14.46
N SER A 137 7.24 9.02 -15.48
CA SER A 137 6.05 9.88 -15.58
C SER A 137 4.86 9.45 -14.71
N GLY A 138 5.10 8.62 -13.69
CA GLY A 138 4.04 8.02 -12.89
C GLY A 138 4.14 8.36 -11.41
N ARG A 139 3.01 8.65 -10.78
CA ARG A 139 2.90 9.08 -9.37
C ARG A 139 2.38 7.91 -8.53
N PHE A 140 3.04 7.58 -7.42
CA PHE A 140 2.83 6.33 -6.68
C PHE A 140 2.60 6.62 -5.18
N CYS A 141 1.70 5.86 -4.55
CA CYS A 141 1.60 5.79 -3.09
C CYS A 141 2.16 4.42 -2.66
N TYR A 142 3.18 4.42 -1.81
CA TYR A 142 3.84 3.21 -1.32
C TYR A 142 3.31 2.87 0.08
N LEU A 143 3.03 1.59 0.32
CA LEU A 143 3.13 1.06 1.68
C LEU A 143 4.61 1.07 2.04
N ASP A 144 5.01 1.94 2.97
CA ASP A 144 6.37 1.90 3.52
C ASP A 144 6.48 0.68 4.46
N TYR A 145 6.61 -0.48 3.83
CA TYR A 145 6.86 -1.74 4.52
C TYR A 145 8.10 -1.64 5.42
N THR A 146 9.08 -0.79 5.10
CA THR A 146 10.26 -0.64 5.94
C THR A 146 9.96 0.12 7.23
N GLN A 147 9.11 1.16 7.19
CA GLN A 147 8.68 1.87 8.40
C GLN A 147 7.85 0.97 9.32
N ARG A 148 6.87 0.22 8.79
CA ARG A 148 6.07 -0.69 9.61
C ARG A 148 6.89 -1.87 10.14
N LEU A 149 7.79 -2.42 9.34
CA LEU A 149 8.75 -3.41 9.85
C LEU A 149 9.62 -2.84 10.97
N MET A 150 10.04 -1.57 10.87
CA MET A 150 10.76 -0.90 11.95
C MET A 150 9.91 -0.74 13.22
N GLU A 151 8.60 -0.55 13.12
CA GLU A 151 7.70 -0.53 14.29
C GLU A 151 7.59 -1.92 14.94
N ILE A 152 7.34 -2.97 14.14
CA ILE A 152 7.30 -4.36 14.65
C ILE A 152 8.64 -4.72 15.29
N VAL A 153 9.77 -4.32 14.68
CA VAL A 153 11.09 -4.54 15.26
C VAL A 153 11.23 -3.87 16.62
N ARG A 154 10.63 -2.68 16.83
CA ARG A 154 10.62 -2.02 18.15
C ARG A 154 9.74 -2.77 19.14
N GLU A 155 8.54 -3.20 18.72
CA GLU A 155 7.62 -4.00 19.54
C GLU A 155 8.30 -5.30 20.01
N CYS A 156 8.85 -6.09 19.07
CA CYS A 156 9.59 -7.31 19.40
C CYS A 156 10.82 -7.04 20.26
N ALA A 157 11.55 -5.95 20.02
CA ALA A 157 12.68 -5.59 20.85
C ALA A 157 12.26 -5.30 22.30
N GLU A 158 11.09 -4.69 22.50
CA GLU A 158 10.55 -4.43 23.83
C GLU A 158 10.06 -5.70 24.52
N GLU A 159 9.36 -6.58 23.79
CA GLU A 159 8.97 -7.91 24.29
C GLU A 159 10.18 -8.71 24.77
N LEU A 160 11.28 -8.70 24.02
CA LEU A 160 12.52 -9.38 24.38
C LEU A 160 13.19 -8.74 25.60
N LYS A 161 13.19 -7.40 25.72
CA LYS A 161 13.69 -6.72 26.92
C LYS A 161 12.85 -7.05 28.16
N ASN A 162 11.53 -7.17 28.02
CA ASN A 162 10.62 -7.51 29.12
C ASN A 162 10.90 -8.90 29.70
N ILE A 163 11.44 -9.81 28.90
CA ILE A 163 11.94 -11.11 29.36
C ILE A 163 13.45 -11.12 29.64
N HIS A 164 14.05 -9.94 29.85
CA HIS A 164 15.45 -9.73 30.22
C HIS A 164 16.48 -10.24 29.19
N LEU A 165 16.10 -10.34 27.92
CA LEU A 165 17.04 -10.67 26.85
C LEU A 165 17.72 -9.40 26.30
N PRO A 166 19.05 -9.41 26.10
CA PRO A 166 19.75 -8.26 25.54
C PRO A 166 19.43 -8.11 24.05
N VAL A 167 19.01 -6.90 23.65
CA VAL A 167 18.69 -6.57 22.25
C VAL A 167 19.54 -5.40 21.77
N GLY A 168 20.19 -5.58 20.62
CA GLY A 168 20.96 -4.52 19.96
C GLY A 168 20.06 -3.44 19.33
N LYS A 169 20.57 -2.21 19.22
CA LYS A 169 19.83 -1.10 18.60
C LYS A 169 19.72 -1.30 17.09
N VAL A 170 18.51 -1.59 16.59
CA VAL A 170 18.22 -1.65 15.15
C VAL A 170 17.91 -0.25 14.63
N THR A 171 18.60 0.17 13.57
CA THR A 171 18.45 1.51 12.95
C THR A 171 17.86 1.47 11.55
N ALA A 172 17.84 0.29 10.91
CA ALA A 172 17.29 0.14 9.57
C ALA A 172 16.75 -1.26 9.31
N VAL A 173 15.73 -1.33 8.46
CA VAL A 173 15.26 -2.55 7.81
C VAL A 173 15.46 -2.39 6.29
N GLN A 174 16.01 -3.40 5.65
CA GLN A 174 16.29 -3.41 4.22
C GLN A 174 15.82 -4.72 3.59
N PHE A 175 15.45 -4.69 2.31
CA PHE A 175 15.07 -5.90 1.59
C PHE A 175 16.22 -6.48 0.78
N VAL A 176 16.38 -7.79 0.83
CA VAL A 176 17.38 -8.56 0.06
C VAL A 176 16.70 -9.45 -0.98
N ARG A 177 17.32 -9.63 -2.15
CA ARG A 177 16.69 -10.31 -3.31
C ARG A 177 16.61 -11.84 -3.14
N GLU A 178 17.34 -12.38 -2.17
CA GLU A 178 17.48 -13.79 -1.88
C GLU A 178 16.14 -14.38 -1.36
N LYS A 179 15.46 -15.17 -2.20
CA LYS A 179 14.13 -15.72 -1.89
C LYS A 179 14.13 -16.91 -0.92
N ASN A 180 15.29 -17.55 -0.72
CA ASN A 180 15.42 -18.80 0.05
C ASN A 180 15.91 -18.58 1.49
N VAL A 181 15.91 -17.35 1.99
CA VAL A 181 16.29 -17.01 3.37
C VAL A 181 15.16 -16.24 4.02
N TYR A 182 14.94 -16.42 5.32
CA TYR A 182 13.98 -15.58 6.08
C TYR A 182 14.46 -14.13 6.15
N GLY A 183 15.74 -13.96 6.46
CA GLY A 183 16.42 -12.69 6.59
C GLY A 183 17.80 -12.88 7.21
N ARG A 184 18.51 -11.79 7.44
CA ARG A 184 19.80 -11.77 8.15
C ARG A 184 19.94 -10.48 8.96
N CYS A 185 20.77 -10.51 10.00
CA CYS A 185 21.14 -9.33 10.77
C CYS A 185 22.55 -8.87 10.37
N ARG A 186 22.74 -7.57 10.16
CA ARG A 186 24.05 -6.97 9.87
C ARG A 186 24.40 -5.95 10.94
N LYS A 187 25.54 -6.11 11.60
CA LYS A 187 26.10 -5.09 12.50
C LYS A 187 26.73 -3.96 11.67
N ASN A 188 26.37 -2.73 11.98
CA ASN A 188 26.88 -1.51 11.38
C ASN A 188 28.18 -1.08 12.10
N LYS A 189 28.96 -0.20 11.47
CA LYS A 189 30.24 0.29 12.03
C LYS A 189 30.07 1.03 13.35
N ASP A 190 28.94 1.70 13.53
CA ASP A 190 28.56 2.45 14.74
C ASP A 190 28.02 1.56 15.88
N GLY A 191 28.07 0.23 15.71
CA GLY A 191 27.57 -0.73 16.69
C GLY A 191 26.05 -0.96 16.65
N THR A 192 25.31 -0.28 15.77
CA THR A 192 23.88 -0.53 15.53
C THR A 192 23.67 -1.70 14.58
N PHE A 193 22.43 -2.07 14.32
CA PHE A 193 22.07 -3.21 13.49
C PHE A 193 21.13 -2.83 12.34
N THR A 194 21.33 -3.44 11.18
CA THR A 194 20.38 -3.46 10.07
C THR A 194 19.76 -4.85 9.99
N ILE A 195 18.43 -4.93 10.00
CA ILE A 195 17.73 -6.19 9.71
C ILE A 195 17.47 -6.25 8.20
N LEU A 196 17.94 -7.32 7.58
CA LEU A 196 17.77 -7.59 6.16
C LEU A 196 16.69 -8.64 6.01
N VAL A 197 15.56 -8.28 5.44
CA VAL A 197 14.41 -9.18 5.24
C VAL A 197 14.40 -9.64 3.80
N SER A 198 14.12 -10.92 3.54
CA SER A 198 13.98 -11.37 2.15
C SER A 198 12.81 -10.68 1.46
N GLN A 199 12.98 -10.32 0.19
CA GLN A 199 11.92 -9.74 -0.64
C GLN A 199 10.68 -10.65 -0.78
N ALA A 200 10.82 -11.95 -0.50
CA ALA A 200 9.67 -12.85 -0.37
C ALA A 200 8.69 -12.40 0.73
N TYR A 201 9.20 -11.72 1.77
CA TYR A 201 8.44 -11.19 2.92
C TYR A 201 8.27 -9.66 2.89
N GLY A 202 8.84 -8.99 1.88
CA GLY A 202 8.78 -7.53 1.71
C GLY A 202 7.91 -7.04 0.55
N SER A 203 7.48 -7.97 -0.28
CA SER A 203 6.52 -7.72 -1.33
C SER A 203 5.13 -8.10 -0.84
N SER A 204 4.10 -7.82 -1.61
CA SER A 204 2.77 -8.41 -1.44
C SER A 204 2.72 -9.95 -1.25
N GLU A 205 3.81 -10.69 -1.46
CA GLU A 205 3.93 -12.10 -1.07
C GLU A 205 4.13 -12.31 0.44
N ALA A 206 4.45 -11.26 1.21
CA ALA A 206 4.45 -11.25 2.68
C ALA A 206 3.14 -11.77 3.29
N ASP A 207 2.03 -11.52 2.59
CA ASP A 207 0.69 -12.02 2.97
C ASP A 207 0.56 -13.55 2.83
N ILE A 208 1.36 -14.22 1.97
CA ILE A 208 1.44 -15.69 1.90
C ILE A 208 2.02 -16.24 3.21
N TYR A 209 2.91 -15.48 3.85
CA TYR A 209 3.58 -15.84 5.09
C TYR A 209 2.92 -15.26 6.34
N GLY A 210 1.71 -14.68 6.22
CA GLY A 210 0.93 -14.23 7.37
C GLY A 210 1.38 -12.91 7.99
N LEU A 211 2.22 -12.10 7.31
CA LEU A 211 2.62 -10.78 7.83
C LEU A 211 1.42 -9.86 8.05
N LYS A 212 0.40 -9.88 7.20
CA LYS A 212 -0.86 -9.15 7.44
C LYS A 212 -1.49 -9.45 8.81
N LYS A 213 -1.50 -10.72 9.22
CA LYS A 213 -2.02 -11.12 10.55
C LYS A 213 -1.13 -10.65 11.71
N LEU A 214 0.18 -10.48 11.48
CA LEU A 214 1.08 -9.86 12.45
C LEU A 214 0.87 -8.34 12.52
N LEU A 215 0.52 -7.71 11.39
CA LEU A 215 0.19 -6.29 11.30
C LEU A 215 -1.15 -5.94 11.97
N ASP A 216 -2.11 -6.86 11.97
CA ASP A 216 -3.44 -6.71 12.59
C ASP A 216 -3.47 -6.93 14.13
N LYS A 217 -2.38 -7.41 14.74
CA LYS A 217 -2.31 -7.75 16.18
C LYS A 217 -2.40 -6.56 17.15
N GLY A 218 -2.54 -5.34 16.67
CA GLY A 218 -2.79 -4.15 17.50
C GLY A 218 -4.21 -4.06 18.10
N ARG A 219 -5.10 -5.02 17.80
CA ARG A 219 -6.44 -5.10 18.43
C ARG A 219 -6.40 -6.19 19.51
N GLY A 220 -6.38 -5.73 20.76
CA GLY A 220 -6.10 -6.54 21.94
C GLY A 220 -7.06 -7.70 22.21
N PHE A 221 -6.57 -8.59 23.08
CA PHE A 221 -7.33 -9.14 24.18
C PHE A 221 -6.91 -8.40 25.45
#